data_AF-A0A3B7MI61-F1
#
_entry.id   AF-A0A3B7MI61-F1
#
_cell.length_a   1.000
_cell.length_b   1.000
_cell.length_c   1.000
_cell.angle_alpha   90.00
_cell.angle_beta   90.00
_cell.angle_gamma   90.00
#
_symmetry.space_group_name_H-M   'P 1'
#
loop_
_entity.id
_entity.type
_entity.pdbx_description
1 polymer ?
#
loop_
_entity_poly.entity_id
_entity_poly.type
_entity_poly.pdbx_seq_one_letter_code
_entity_poly.pdbx_strand_id
1 'polypeptide(L)'
;MKQAGAILLLVIVMAQTFSKCCVVLSFAINQRAIAATLCENRAKPNSDCHGKCYLRKRMAAQEKQEGAPLNGGKEKFEVLLFNEVSKEMTVEPLTVIATPFSMYAAAPIQRDNAAIFHPPRA
;
A
#
# COMPACT_ATOMS: atom_id res chain seq x y z
N MET A 1 34.31 -10.07 -5.64
CA MET A 1 32.95 -10.66 -5.71
C MET A 1 31.85 -9.75 -5.15
N LYS A 2 32.01 -9.16 -3.94
CA LYS A 2 30.97 -8.29 -3.32
C LYS A 2 30.57 -7.08 -4.19
N GLN A 3 31.53 -6.44 -4.86
CA GLN A 3 31.29 -5.25 -5.68
C GLN A 3 30.61 -5.58 -7.01
N ALA A 4 30.89 -6.75 -7.60
CA ALA A 4 30.26 -7.19 -8.84
C ALA A 4 28.75 -7.43 -8.66
N GLY A 5 28.34 -7.98 -7.51
CA GLY A 5 26.92 -8.15 -7.18
C GLY A 5 26.17 -6.82 -7.05
N ALA A 6 26.80 -5.82 -6.42
CA ALA A 6 26.22 -4.48 -6.29
C ALA A 6 26.09 -3.76 -7.64
N ILE A 7 27.12 -3.85 -8.49
CA ILE A 7 27.09 -3.28 -9.85
C ILE A 7 26.00 -3.97 -10.68
N LEU A 8 25.90 -5.31 -10.61
CA LEU A 8 24.87 -6.07 -11.32
C LEU A 8 23.46 -5.66 -10.88
N LEU A 9 23.21 -5.53 -9.58
CA LEU A 9 21.91 -5.07 -9.06
C LEU A 9 21.58 -3.65 -9.53
N LEU A 10 22.55 -2.74 -9.52
CA LEU A 10 22.36 -1.37 -9.97
C LEU A 10 21.99 -1.31 -11.46
N VAL A 11 22.65 -2.11 -12.30
CA VAL A 11 22.32 -2.23 -13.73
C VAL A 11 20.91 -2.79 -13.93
N ILE A 12 20.50 -3.81 -13.16
CA ILE A 12 19.17 -4.39 -13.26
C ILE A 12 18.10 -3.36 -12.88
N VAL A 13 18.28 -2.61 -11.79
CA VAL A 13 17.33 -1.57 -11.36
C VAL A 13 17.23 -0.46 -12.41
N MET A 14 18.35 -0.01 -12.97
CA MET A 14 18.33 0.95 -14.07
C MET A 14 17.67 0.37 -15.33
N ALA A 15 17.85 -0.91 -15.64
CA ALA A 15 17.19 -1.53 -16.80
C ALA A 15 15.66 -1.53 -16.67
N GLN A 16 15.10 -1.62 -15.46
CA GLN A 16 13.64 -1.55 -15.24
C GLN A 16 13.06 -0.20 -15.68
N THR A 17 13.77 0.92 -15.45
CA THR A 17 13.31 2.25 -15.87
C THR A 17 13.39 2.47 -17.38
N PHE A 18 14.27 1.75 -18.10
CA PHE A 18 14.39 1.86 -19.55
C PHE A 18 13.39 1.01 -20.35
N SER A 19 12.60 0.15 -19.70
CA SER A 19 11.59 -0.70 -20.37
C SER A 19 10.65 0.08 -21.31
N LYS A 20 10.11 1.22 -20.84
CA LYS A 20 9.25 2.12 -21.63
C LYS A 20 10.00 2.78 -22.79
N CYS A 21 11.25 3.16 -22.58
CA CYS A 21 12.10 3.73 -23.63
C CYS A 21 12.35 2.72 -24.76
N CYS A 22 12.62 1.45 -24.43
CA CYS A 22 12.80 0.39 -25.42
C CYS A 22 11.56 0.21 -26.31
N VAL A 23 10.36 0.32 -25.75
CA VAL A 23 9.10 0.23 -26.52
C VAL A 23 8.95 1.40 -27.49
N VAL A 24 9.20 2.63 -27.04
CA VAL A 24 9.14 3.82 -27.91
C VAL A 24 10.19 3.74 -29.01
N LEU A 25 11.42 3.33 -28.67
CA LEU A 25 12.51 3.21 -29.64
C LEU A 25 12.20 2.15 -30.71
N SER A 26 11.70 0.99 -30.30
CA SER A 26 11.28 -0.08 -31.22
C SER A 26 10.14 0.37 -32.14
N PHE A 27 9.23 1.20 -31.64
CA PHE A 27 8.17 1.81 -32.44
C PHE A 27 8.73 2.82 -33.44
N ALA A 28 9.65 3.68 -33.03
CA ALA A 28 10.26 4.70 -33.89
C ALA A 28 11.01 4.07 -35.07
N ILE A 29 11.81 3.03 -34.82
CA ILE A 29 12.57 2.31 -35.86
C ILE A 29 11.63 1.68 -36.90
N ASN A 30 10.51 1.10 -36.45
CA ASN A 30 9.59 0.34 -37.31
C ASN A 30 8.30 1.08 -37.65
N GLN A 31 8.25 2.40 -37.45
CA GLN A 31 7.00 3.17 -37.46
C GLN A 31 6.25 3.03 -38.79
N ARG A 32 6.97 2.99 -39.92
CA ARG A 32 6.37 2.82 -41.25
C ARG A 32 5.68 1.47 -41.42
N ALA A 33 6.34 0.39 -41.00
CA ALA A 33 5.78 -0.96 -41.06
C ALA A 33 4.55 -1.08 -40.14
N ILE A 34 4.63 -0.51 -38.94
CA ILE A 34 3.52 -0.49 -37.97
C ILE A 34 2.33 0.32 -38.53
N ALA A 35 2.59 1.46 -39.16
CA ALA A 35 1.55 2.27 -39.79
C ALA A 35 0.84 1.53 -40.93
N ALA A 36 1.56 0.69 -41.68
CA ALA A 36 1.01 -0.06 -42.80
C ALA A 36 0.18 -1.28 -42.37
N THR A 37 0.62 -2.03 -41.34
CA THR A 37 0.01 -3.33 -40.99
C THR A 37 -0.85 -3.29 -39.72
N LEU A 38 -0.41 -2.55 -38.71
CA LEU A 38 -0.98 -2.58 -37.35
C LEU A 38 -1.85 -1.36 -37.02
N CYS A 39 -1.82 -0.32 -37.85
CA CYS A 39 -2.64 0.87 -37.65
C CYS A 39 -4.11 0.58 -37.97
N GLU A 40 -4.99 0.90 -37.01
CA GLU A 40 -6.44 0.78 -37.16
C GLU A 40 -6.99 1.88 -38.10
N ASN A 41 -6.35 3.05 -38.14
CA ASN A 41 -6.73 4.19 -38.99
C ASN A 41 -6.11 4.19 -40.39
N ARG A 42 -5.48 3.09 -40.82
CA ARG A 42 -4.81 3.00 -42.15
C ARG A 42 -5.75 3.28 -43.33
N ALA A 43 -7.05 3.02 -43.18
CA ALA A 43 -8.06 3.28 -44.20
C ALA A 43 -8.51 4.75 -44.28
N LYS A 44 -8.01 5.61 -43.37
CA LYS A 44 -8.30 7.06 -43.36
C LYS A 44 -7.04 7.82 -43.79
N PRO A 45 -6.88 8.14 -45.09
CA PRO A 45 -5.68 8.78 -45.61
C PRO A 45 -5.42 10.18 -45.02
N ASN A 46 -6.44 10.88 -44.52
CA ASN A 46 -6.32 12.20 -43.88
C ASN A 46 -6.06 12.13 -42.36
N SER A 47 -5.58 10.99 -41.83
CA SER A 47 -5.33 10.85 -40.39
C SER A 47 -3.84 10.95 -40.06
N ASP A 48 -3.46 11.93 -39.23
CA ASP A 48 -2.09 12.13 -38.70
C ASP A 48 -1.67 11.08 -37.65
N CYS A 49 -2.24 9.87 -37.76
CA CYS A 49 -2.03 8.78 -36.81
C CYS A 49 -0.63 8.18 -36.93
N HIS A 50 -0.18 7.81 -38.13
CA HIS A 50 1.13 7.20 -38.37
C HIS A 50 1.51 6.08 -37.37
N GLY A 51 0.54 5.22 -37.00
CA GLY A 51 0.74 4.12 -36.05
C GLY A 51 0.67 4.50 -34.56
N LYS A 52 0.45 5.77 -34.20
CA LYS A 52 0.32 6.24 -32.80
C LYS A 52 -0.78 5.51 -32.02
N CYS A 53 -1.84 5.05 -32.69
CA CYS A 53 -2.90 4.26 -32.06
C CYS A 53 -2.38 2.94 -31.47
N TYR A 54 -1.48 2.26 -32.18
CA TYR A 54 -0.84 1.03 -31.74
C TYR A 54 0.08 1.29 -30.54
N LEU A 55 0.90 2.35 -30.60
CA LEU A 55 1.78 2.73 -29.50
C LEU A 55 0.99 3.00 -28.21
N ARG A 56 -0.09 3.79 -28.31
CA ARG A 56 -0.97 4.09 -27.16
C ARG A 56 -1.57 2.83 -26.55
N LYS A 57 -2.04 1.90 -27.39
CA LYS A 57 -2.63 0.62 -26.94
C LYS A 57 -1.60 -0.25 -26.22
N ARG A 58 -0.37 -0.30 -26.74
CA ARG A 58 0.75 -1.04 -26.14
C ARG A 58 1.17 -0.45 -24.79
N MET A 59 1.24 0.88 -24.69
CA MET A 59 1.55 1.57 -23.42
C MET A 59 0.47 1.32 -22.36
N ALA A 60 -0.82 1.45 -22.73
CA ALA A 60 -1.93 1.19 -21.81
C ALA A 60 -1.97 -0.28 -21.33
N ALA A 61 -1.59 -1.23 -22.19
CA ALA A 61 -1.49 -2.65 -21.80
C ALA A 61 -0.35 -2.87 -20.79
N GLN A 62 0.79 -2.20 -20.97
CA GLN A 62 1.92 -2.28 -20.06
C GLN A 62 1.61 -1.63 -18.71
N GLU A 63 0.95 -0.47 -18.69
CA GLU A 63 0.50 0.18 -17.44
C GLU A 63 -0.47 -0.69 -16.64
N LYS A 64 -1.37 -1.42 -17.33
CA LYS A 64 -2.26 -2.39 -16.66
C LYS A 64 -1.52 -3.57 -16.05
N GLN A 65 -0.40 -4.00 -16.64
CA GLN A 65 0.46 -5.04 -16.05
C GLN A 65 1.30 -4.49 -14.89
N GLU A 66 1.84 -3.28 -15.01
CA GLU A 66 2.63 -2.63 -13.95
C GLU A 66 1.77 -2.24 -12.73
N GLY A 67 0.51 -1.87 -12.96
CA GLY A 67 -0.47 -1.52 -11.92
C GLY A 67 -1.25 -2.71 -11.37
N ALA A 68 -1.07 -3.92 -11.93
CA ALA A 68 -1.61 -5.12 -11.31
C ALA A 68 -0.86 -5.34 -9.99
N PRO A 69 -1.57 -5.48 -8.85
CA PRO A 69 -0.89 -5.70 -7.58
C PRO A 69 -0.04 -6.97 -7.70
N LEU A 70 1.25 -6.86 -7.41
CA LEU A 70 2.22 -7.97 -7.42
C LEU A 70 1.76 -9.14 -6.53
N ASN A 71 0.82 -8.88 -5.61
CA ASN A 71 0.07 -9.87 -4.87
C ASN A 71 -1.43 -9.66 -5.10
N GLY A 72 -2.09 -10.59 -5.79
CA GLY A 72 -3.56 -10.72 -5.79
C GLY A 72 -4.15 -11.09 -4.42
N GLY A 73 -3.35 -11.04 -3.35
CA GLY A 73 -3.78 -11.20 -1.98
C GLY A 73 -4.41 -9.90 -1.48
N LYS A 74 -5.74 -9.94 -1.27
CA LYS A 74 -6.45 -8.99 -0.42
C LYS A 74 -6.01 -9.19 1.04
N GLU A 75 -4.74 -9.02 1.35
CA GLU A 75 -4.31 -8.94 2.74
C GLU A 75 -4.62 -7.52 3.21
N LYS A 76 -5.81 -7.38 3.80
CA LYS A 76 -6.13 -6.24 4.65
C LYS A 76 -5.10 -6.25 5.76
N PHE A 77 -4.09 -5.39 5.66
CA PHE A 77 -3.18 -5.10 6.74
C PHE A 77 -4.00 -4.34 7.80
N GLU A 78 -4.70 -5.06 8.66
CA GLU A 78 -5.27 -4.46 9.87
C GLU A 78 -4.10 -4.14 10.78
N VAL A 79 -3.68 -2.88 10.76
CA VAL A 79 -2.70 -2.36 11.70
C VAL A 79 -3.38 -2.36 13.07
N LEU A 80 -3.18 -3.42 13.86
CA LEU A 80 -3.46 -3.39 15.28
C LEU A 80 -2.45 -2.43 15.93
N LEU A 81 -2.87 -1.18 16.10
CA LEU A 81 -2.22 -0.21 16.97
C LEU A 81 -2.37 -0.69 18.42
N PHE A 82 -1.48 -1.57 18.84
CA PHE A 82 -1.34 -1.91 20.24
C PHE A 82 -0.49 -0.83 20.91
N ASN A 83 -1.16 0.06 21.65
CA ASN A 83 -0.49 1.00 22.54
C ASN A 83 -0.47 0.37 23.94
N GLU A 84 0.65 -0.23 24.29
CA GLU A 84 0.91 -0.67 25.65
C GLU A 84 1.07 0.59 26.52
N VAL A 85 -0.02 1.06 27.13
CA VAL A 85 0.07 2.09 28.16
C VAL A 85 0.74 1.42 29.35
N SER A 86 2.07 1.51 29.41
CA SER A 86 2.84 1.20 30.60
C SER A 86 2.42 2.17 31.68
N LYS A 87 1.36 1.80 32.43
CA LYS A 87 1.11 2.41 33.72
C LYS A 87 2.27 1.96 34.59
N GLU A 88 3.26 2.84 34.76
CA GLU A 88 4.18 2.71 35.86
C GLU A 88 3.33 2.65 37.13
N MET A 89 3.20 1.45 37.68
CA MET A 89 2.58 1.26 38.98
C MET A 89 3.59 1.83 39.99
N THR A 90 3.37 3.08 40.39
CA THR A 90 4.00 3.62 41.59
C THR A 90 3.44 2.84 42.77
N VAL A 91 4.23 1.88 43.24
CA VAL A 91 3.93 1.16 44.48
C VAL A 91 4.22 2.13 45.61
N GLU A 92 3.18 2.78 46.12
CA GLU A 92 3.30 3.52 47.37
C GLU A 92 3.60 2.50 48.49
N PRO A 93 4.63 2.72 49.34
CA PRO A 93 4.97 1.76 50.37
C PRO A 93 3.79 1.61 51.32
N LEU A 94 3.29 0.37 51.43
CA LEU A 94 2.21 0.03 52.35
C LEU A 94 2.71 0.24 53.79
N THR A 95 2.30 1.33 54.43
CA THR A 95 2.47 1.49 55.87
C THR A 95 1.47 0.57 56.56
N VAL A 96 1.96 -0.61 56.99
CA VAL A 96 1.19 -1.54 57.82
C VAL A 96 1.05 -0.92 59.21
N ILE A 97 -0.05 -0.18 59.41
CA ILE A 97 -0.51 0.13 60.75
C ILE A 97 -1.25 -1.10 61.24
N ALA A 98 -0.65 -1.83 62.18
CA ALA A 98 -1.33 -2.91 62.87
C ALA A 98 -2.50 -2.32 63.69
N THR A 99 -3.68 -2.26 63.10
CA THR A 99 -4.91 -2.05 63.86
C THR A 99 -5.33 -3.40 64.43
N PRO A 100 -5.70 -3.47 65.73
CA PRO A 100 -6.29 -4.68 66.27
C PRO A 100 -7.62 -4.91 65.53
N PHE A 101 -7.62 -5.91 64.67
CA PHE A 101 -8.75 -6.72 64.22
C PHE A 101 -10.14 -6.09 64.43
N SER A 102 -10.74 -5.57 63.36
CA SER A 102 -12.19 -5.33 63.29
C SER A 102 -12.76 -6.08 62.09
N MET A 103 -13.57 -7.10 62.38
CA MET A 103 -14.34 -7.85 61.38
C MET A 103 -15.34 -6.91 60.67
N TYR A 104 -15.31 -6.92 59.33
CA TYR A 104 -16.35 -6.43 58.42
C TYR A 104 -17.02 -5.08 58.71
N ALA A 105 -16.68 -4.07 57.90
CA ALA A 105 -17.63 -3.02 57.51
C ALA A 105 -17.53 -2.79 55.99
N ALA A 106 -18.56 -3.19 55.25
CA ALA A 106 -18.64 -3.05 53.81
C ALA A 106 -19.14 -1.64 53.38
N ALA A 107 -18.45 -1.08 52.38
CA ALA A 107 -18.82 -0.05 51.38
C ALA A 107 -19.13 1.40 51.82
N PRO A 108 -18.74 2.38 50.98
CA PRO A 108 -19.66 2.78 49.92
C PRO A 108 -19.08 2.65 48.50
N ILE A 109 -19.90 2.10 47.61
CA ILE A 109 -19.69 2.13 46.17
C ILE A 109 -20.13 3.52 45.71
N GLN A 110 -19.19 4.44 45.44
CA GLN A 110 -19.51 5.62 44.63
C GLN A 110 -19.21 5.30 43.17
N ARG A 111 -20.19 4.70 42.50
CA ARG A 111 -20.27 4.70 41.04
C ARG A 111 -21.12 5.89 40.63
N ASP A 112 -20.48 6.97 40.18
CA ASP A 112 -21.17 7.97 39.35
C ASP A 112 -21.43 7.33 37.97
N ASN A 113 -22.49 6.54 37.89
CA ASN A 113 -23.01 6.01 36.64
C ASN A 113 -23.93 7.06 35.99
N ALA A 114 -23.37 8.18 35.53
CA ALA A 114 -24.12 9.16 34.75
C ALA A 114 -23.92 8.95 33.24
N ALA A 115 -24.11 7.71 32.77
CA ALA A 115 -24.53 7.44 31.39
C ALA A 115 -24.94 5.97 31.26
N ILE A 116 -26.24 5.71 31.29
CA ILE A 116 -26.81 4.46 30.78
C ILE A 116 -26.56 4.46 29.27
N PHE A 117 -25.76 3.51 28.79
CA PHE A 117 -25.49 3.34 27.37
C PHE A 117 -26.79 2.96 26.65
N HIS A 118 -27.19 3.78 25.67
CA HIS A 118 -28.31 3.48 24.79
C HIS A 118 -27.78 3.31 23.36
N PRO A 119 -28.12 2.20 22.68
CA PRO A 119 -27.73 2.00 21.29
C PRO A 119 -28.52 2.93 20.35
N PRO A 120 -27.96 3.27 19.17
CA PRO A 120 -28.64 4.12 18.19
C PRO A 120 -29.90 3.43 17.67
N ARG A 121 -31.00 4.19 17.56
CA ARG A 121 -32.24 3.73 16.93
C ARG A 121 -32.14 3.89 15.41
N ALA A 122 -32.70 2.92 14.70
CA ALA A 122 -32.74 2.84 13.24
C ALA A 122 -33.50 4.01 12.58
#